data_AF-A0A380PB40-F1
#
_entry.id   AF-A0A380PB40-F1
#
_cell.length_a   1.000
_cell.length_b   1.000
_cell.length_c   1.000
_cell.angle_alpha   90.00
_cell.angle_beta   90.00
_cell.angle_gamma   90.00
#
_symmetry.space_group_name_H-M   'P 1'
#
loop_
_entity.id
_entity.type
_entity.pdbx_description
1 polymer ?
#
loop_
_entity_poly.entity_id
_entity_poly.type
_entity_poly.pdbx_seq_one_letter_code
_entity_poly.pdbx_strand_id
1 'polypeptide(L)'
;MLAQIKGSDVTVTVASAVRDRGGFLTVSGDVQNTGSGIWIASDWQSDERELKKNGGSLAGATIVDATVKKKYLVLRDTTGRCLCTKFEGGVDEGKTVEWYAQFPAPPEESKKVELQIGTMPPATIEISEG
;
A
#
# COMPACT_ATOMS: atom_id res chain seq x y z
N MET A 1 -10.73 9.47 5.68
CA MET A 1 -9.50 8.99 6.35
C MET A 1 -9.87 7.77 7.17
N LEU A 2 -9.21 6.64 6.90
CA LEU A 2 -9.44 5.34 7.54
C LEU A 2 -8.40 5.05 8.64
N ALA A 3 -7.14 5.42 8.42
CA ALA A 3 -6.07 5.19 9.38
C ALA A 3 -4.92 6.20 9.20
N GLN A 4 -4.12 6.36 10.24
CA GLN A 4 -2.81 7.02 10.18
C GLN A 4 -1.77 6.10 10.83
N ILE A 5 -0.70 5.83 10.11
CA ILE A 5 0.37 4.92 10.49
C ILE A 5 1.66 5.73 10.60
N LYS A 6 2.29 5.71 11.77
CA LYS A 6 3.54 6.44 12.01
C LYS A 6 4.70 5.45 11.94
N GLY A 7 5.61 5.67 11.00
CA GLY A 7 6.92 5.04 10.93
C GLY A 7 8.00 5.90 11.58
N SER A 8 9.27 5.51 11.41
CA SER A 8 10.41 6.31 11.87
C SER A 8 10.56 7.61 11.09
N ASP A 9 10.55 7.51 9.77
CA ASP A 9 10.89 8.61 8.85
C ASP A 9 9.72 9.03 7.96
N VAL A 10 8.57 8.35 8.10
CA VAL A 10 7.37 8.67 7.33
C VAL A 10 6.10 8.52 8.16
N THR A 11 5.10 9.33 7.83
CA THR A 11 3.72 9.16 8.27
C THR A 11 2.83 8.84 7.07
N VAL A 12 2.13 7.72 7.13
CA VAL A 12 1.16 7.30 6.11
C VAL A 12 -0.24 7.60 6.58
N THR A 13 -1.01 8.29 5.76
CA THR A 13 -2.44 8.44 5.91
C THR A 13 -3.12 7.52 4.91
N VAL A 14 -4.00 6.64 5.38
CA VAL A 14 -4.87 5.85 4.51
C VAL A 14 -6.18 6.60 4.37
N ALA A 15 -6.46 7.10 3.17
CA ALA A 15 -7.64 7.91 2.90
C ALA A 15 -8.87 7.03 2.59
N SER A 16 -8.67 5.99 1.76
CA SER A 16 -9.74 5.13 1.25
C SER A 16 -9.27 3.71 0.93
N ALA A 17 -10.20 2.76 0.97
CA ALA A 17 -10.07 1.40 0.48
C ALA A 17 -11.37 0.99 -0.22
N VAL A 18 -11.36 1.01 -1.56
CA VAL A 18 -12.57 0.85 -2.38
C VAL A 18 -12.49 -0.45 -3.16
N ARG A 19 -13.47 -1.33 -2.95
CA ARG A 19 -13.69 -2.53 -3.75
C ARG A 19 -14.52 -2.15 -4.96
N ASP A 20 -14.03 -2.48 -6.14
CA ASP A 20 -14.73 -2.22 -7.40
C ASP A 20 -15.29 -3.50 -8.05
N ARG A 21 -16.19 -3.31 -9.02
CA ARG A 21 -16.80 -4.41 -9.79
C ARG A 21 -15.83 -5.12 -10.76
N GLY A 22 -14.66 -4.53 -11.00
CA GLY A 22 -13.58 -5.13 -11.80
C GLY A 22 -12.82 -6.22 -11.05
N GLY A 23 -13.10 -6.40 -9.75
CA GLY A 23 -12.47 -7.41 -8.91
C GLY A 23 -11.20 -6.91 -8.24
N PHE A 24 -11.05 -5.59 -8.08
CA PHE A 24 -9.92 -4.99 -7.37
C PHE A 24 -10.34 -4.32 -6.08
N LEU A 25 -9.43 -4.31 -5.11
CA LEU A 25 -9.45 -3.38 -3.99
C LEU A 25 -8.35 -2.35 -4.22
N THR A 26 -8.73 -1.08 -4.39
CA THR A 26 -7.78 0.04 -4.46
C THR A 26 -7.71 0.72 -3.11
N VAL A 27 -6.51 0.75 -2.53
CA VAL A 27 -6.21 1.49 -1.29
C VAL A 27 -5.36 2.70 -1.65
N SER A 28 -5.67 3.86 -1.08
CA SER A 28 -4.97 5.11 -1.39
C SER A 28 -4.93 6.08 -0.22
N GLY A 29 -4.04 7.06 -0.32
CA GLY A 29 -3.93 8.16 0.63
C GLY A 29 -2.64 8.94 0.42
N ASP A 30 -2.03 9.40 1.51
CA ASP A 30 -0.85 10.25 1.49
C ASP A 30 0.31 9.63 2.28
N VAL A 31 1.53 9.92 1.86
CA VAL A 31 2.75 9.66 2.64
C VAL A 31 3.51 10.97 2.80
N GLN A 32 3.83 11.30 4.05
CA GLN A 32 4.66 12.44 4.39
C GLN A 32 6.03 11.95 4.84
N ASN A 33 7.10 12.52 4.27
CA ASN A 33 8.45 12.33 4.78
C ASN A 33 8.66 13.21 6.03
N THR A 34 8.79 12.55 7.18
CA THR A 34 9.00 13.18 8.50
C THR A 34 10.42 12.98 9.02
N GLY A 35 11.27 12.27 8.28
CA GLY A 35 12.70 12.11 8.57
C GLY A 35 13.53 13.29 8.03
N SER A 36 14.84 13.11 8.04
CA SER A 36 15.80 14.07 7.48
C SER A 36 16.28 13.63 6.10
N GLY A 37 16.27 14.53 5.11
CA GLY A 37 16.71 14.23 3.74
C GLY A 37 15.68 13.49 2.88
N ILE A 38 16.11 12.95 1.73
CA ILE A 38 15.23 12.30 0.75
C ILE A 38 14.88 10.87 1.20
N TRP A 39 13.57 10.56 1.25
CA TRP A 39 13.06 9.20 1.52
C TRP A 39 12.72 8.47 0.22
N ILE A 40 13.13 7.21 0.07
CA ILE A 40 13.03 6.46 -1.21
C ILE A 40 12.22 5.15 -1.12
N ALA A 41 11.47 4.93 -0.03
CA ALA A 41 10.63 3.73 0.17
C ALA A 41 11.38 2.38 -0.03
N SER A 42 12.67 2.32 0.28
CA SER A 42 13.50 1.13 0.04
C SER A 42 13.08 -0.07 0.87
N ASP A 43 12.52 0.16 2.05
CA ASP A 43 12.04 -0.87 2.98
C ASP A 43 10.61 -1.35 2.66
N TRP A 44 9.96 -0.78 1.64
CA TRP A 44 8.60 -1.14 1.22
C TRP A 44 8.56 -2.01 -0.03
N GLN A 45 9.74 -2.32 -0.59
CA GLN A 45 9.86 -3.25 -1.71
C GLN A 45 9.38 -4.66 -1.34
N SER A 46 8.98 -5.45 -2.34
CA SER A 46 8.70 -6.88 -2.16
C SER A 46 9.99 -7.69 -2.14
N ASP A 47 10.01 -8.75 -1.33
CA ASP A 47 11.07 -9.76 -1.31
C ASP A 47 11.00 -10.72 -2.51
N GLU A 48 9.91 -10.67 -3.29
CA GLU A 48 9.71 -11.54 -4.43
C GLU A 48 10.71 -11.23 -5.56
N ARG A 49 11.36 -12.28 -6.06
CA ARG A 49 12.41 -12.17 -7.09
C ARG A 49 11.89 -11.49 -8.36
N GLU A 50 10.63 -11.73 -8.70
CA GLU A 50 9.94 -11.22 -9.87
C GLU A 50 9.67 -9.71 -9.77
N LEU A 51 9.64 -9.16 -8.56
CA LEU A 51 9.36 -7.75 -8.29
C LEU A 51 10.61 -6.88 -8.12
N LYS A 52 11.81 -7.40 -8.36
CA LYS A 52 13.08 -6.64 -8.22
C LYS A 52 13.13 -5.32 -9.00
N LYS A 53 12.34 -5.17 -10.07
CA LYS A 53 12.23 -3.92 -10.86
C LYS A 53 11.28 -2.88 -10.26
N ASN A 54 10.63 -3.18 -9.14
CA ASN A 54 9.66 -2.34 -8.46
C ASN A 54 10.24 -1.69 -7.19
N GLY A 55 11.56 -1.52 -7.11
CA GLY A 55 12.19 -0.81 -5.99
C GLY A 55 11.62 0.60 -5.81
N GLY A 56 11.52 1.05 -4.55
CA GLY A 56 10.96 2.34 -4.19
C GLY A 56 9.47 2.49 -4.49
N SER A 57 8.70 1.41 -4.33
CA SER A 57 7.25 1.39 -4.54
C SER A 57 6.55 0.66 -3.40
N LEU A 58 5.21 0.67 -3.40
CA LEU A 58 4.41 -0.14 -2.49
C LEU A 58 4.33 -1.63 -2.87
N ALA A 59 5.20 -2.15 -3.75
CA ALA A 59 5.08 -3.51 -4.25
C ALA A 59 5.14 -4.61 -3.17
N GLY A 60 5.76 -4.33 -2.02
CA GLY A 60 5.78 -5.23 -0.85
C GLY A 60 4.58 -5.10 0.08
N ALA A 61 3.66 -4.17 -0.17
CA ALA A 61 2.46 -4.00 0.65
C ALA A 61 1.55 -5.23 0.54
N THR A 62 0.85 -5.54 1.62
CA THR A 62 -0.07 -6.68 1.67
C THR A 62 -1.32 -6.31 2.46
N ILE A 63 -2.42 -6.98 2.16
CA ILE A 63 -3.62 -6.94 2.99
C ILE A 63 -3.93 -8.34 3.50
N VAL A 64 -4.32 -8.45 4.77
CA VAL A 64 -4.75 -9.69 5.39
C VAL A 64 -6.23 -9.59 5.76
N ASP A 65 -6.99 -10.54 5.28
CA ASP A 65 -8.40 -10.70 5.59
C ASP A 65 -8.56 -11.87 6.56
N ALA A 66 -8.81 -11.54 7.82
CA ALA A 66 -9.02 -12.53 8.86
C ALA A 66 -10.34 -13.28 8.73
N THR A 67 -11.35 -12.70 8.07
CA THR A 67 -12.68 -13.31 7.87
C THR A 67 -12.54 -14.60 7.07
N VAL A 68 -11.80 -14.52 5.96
CA VAL A 68 -11.57 -15.66 5.05
C VAL A 68 -10.17 -16.25 5.16
N LYS A 69 -9.37 -15.79 6.12
CA LYS A 69 -8.00 -16.25 6.43
C LYS A 69 -7.07 -16.20 5.22
N LYS A 70 -7.15 -15.13 4.42
CA LYS A 70 -6.33 -14.94 3.21
C LYS A 70 -5.44 -13.71 3.32
N LYS A 71 -4.21 -13.86 2.83
CA LYS A 71 -3.29 -12.75 2.55
C LYS A 71 -3.33 -12.46 1.05
N TYR A 72 -3.41 -11.19 0.70
CA TYR A 72 -3.39 -10.71 -0.67
C TYR A 72 -2.15 -9.84 -0.89
N LEU A 73 -1.55 -9.98 -2.07
CA LEU A 73 -0.38 -9.24 -2.51
C LEU A 73 -0.79 -8.19 -3.55
N VAL A 74 0.05 -7.18 -3.74
CA VAL A 74 -0.18 -6.15 -4.76
C VAL A 74 -0.26 -6.78 -6.15
N LEU A 75 -1.25 -6.34 -6.93
CA LEU A 75 -1.43 -6.73 -8.33
C LEU A 75 -0.29 -6.22 -9.20
N ARG A 76 -0.16 -6.82 -10.39
CA ARG A 76 0.89 -6.49 -11.36
C ARG A 76 0.31 -6.39 -12.75
N ASP A 77 0.91 -5.55 -13.58
CA ASP A 77 0.67 -5.55 -15.01
C ASP A 77 1.33 -6.76 -15.70
N THR A 78 1.03 -6.95 -16.99
CA THR A 78 1.57 -8.05 -17.81
C THR A 78 3.09 -7.98 -18.01
N THR A 79 3.73 -6.87 -17.63
CA THR A 79 5.18 -6.68 -17.67
C THR A 79 5.86 -6.87 -16.31
N GLY A 80 5.09 -7.18 -15.26
CA GLY A 80 5.58 -7.41 -13.90
C GLY A 80 5.76 -6.14 -13.07
N ARG A 81 5.22 -4.99 -13.51
CA ARG A 81 5.20 -3.77 -12.70
C ARG A 81 4.03 -3.81 -11.72
N CYS A 82 4.22 -3.38 -10.48
CA CYS A 82 3.12 -3.31 -9.53
C CYS A 82 2.05 -2.33 -10.03
N LEU A 83 0.79 -2.61 -9.70
CA LEU A 83 -0.30 -1.64 -9.81
C LEU A 83 -0.33 -0.80 -8.52
N CYS A 84 0.74 -0.05 -8.32
CA CYS A 84 0.96 0.76 -7.12
C CYS A 84 1.86 1.96 -7.40
N THR A 85 1.84 2.94 -6.50
CA THR A 85 2.72 4.10 -6.59
C THR A 85 4.18 3.69 -6.44
N LYS A 86 5.01 4.25 -7.33
CA LYS A 86 6.46 4.24 -7.25
C LYS A 86 6.94 5.65 -6.99
N PHE A 87 7.75 5.83 -5.95
CA PHE A 87 8.27 7.11 -5.51
C PHE A 87 9.54 7.45 -6.29
N GLU A 88 9.40 7.76 -7.59
CA GLU A 88 10.54 8.05 -8.46
C GLU A 88 11.29 9.29 -8.00
N GLY A 89 12.61 9.16 -7.77
CA GLY A 89 13.44 10.24 -7.22
C GLY A 89 13.32 10.43 -5.71
N GLY A 90 12.40 9.72 -5.05
CA GLY A 90 12.11 9.85 -3.63
C GLY A 90 11.20 11.02 -3.28
N VAL A 91 11.01 11.24 -1.99
CA VAL A 91 10.18 12.30 -1.40
C VAL A 91 11.10 13.17 -0.55
N ASP A 92 11.19 14.46 -0.89
CA ASP A 92 12.00 15.41 -0.12
C ASP A 92 11.49 15.55 1.32
N GLU A 93 12.39 15.99 2.21
CA GLU A 93 12.07 16.26 3.61
C GLU A 93 10.86 17.19 3.77
N GLY A 94 9.93 16.80 4.65
CA GLY A 94 8.72 17.54 4.94
C GLY A 94 7.66 17.53 3.84
N LYS A 95 7.93 16.94 2.67
CA LYS A 95 6.97 16.82 1.58
C LYS A 95 5.99 15.68 1.83
N THR A 96 4.80 15.88 1.26
CA THR A 96 3.73 14.90 1.21
C THR A 96 3.43 14.58 -0.24
N VAL A 97 3.23 13.31 -0.55
CA VAL A 97 2.82 12.83 -1.87
C VAL A 97 1.70 11.81 -1.74
N GLU A 98 0.84 11.76 -2.75
CA GLU A 98 -0.23 10.77 -2.83
C GLU A 98 0.31 9.39 -3.18
N TRP A 99 -0.35 8.34 -2.69
CA TRP A 99 -0.06 6.96 -3.05
C TRP A 99 -1.32 6.14 -3.29
N TYR A 100 -1.16 5.07 -4.06
CA TYR A 100 -2.14 4.00 -4.19
C TYR A 100 -1.47 2.62 -4.27
N ALA A 101 -2.23 1.58 -3.96
CA ALA A 101 -1.90 0.18 -4.23
C ALA A 101 -3.16 -0.61 -4.52
N GLN A 102 -3.11 -1.48 -5.54
CA GLN A 102 -4.22 -2.34 -5.91
C GLN A 102 -3.96 -3.79 -5.53
N PHE A 103 -4.99 -4.44 -4.99
CA PHE A 103 -5.01 -5.84 -4.57
C PHE A 103 -6.16 -6.56 -5.28
N PRO A 104 -6.13 -7.90 -5.41
CA PRO A 104 -7.34 -8.64 -5.71
C PRO A 104 -8.41 -8.30 -4.67
N ALA A 105 -9.65 -8.09 -5.12
CA ALA A 105 -10.75 -7.80 -4.22
C ALA A 105 -10.98 -8.99 -3.26
N PRO A 106 -10.98 -8.76 -1.93
CA PRO A 106 -11.51 -9.74 -0.99
C PRO A 106 -13.02 -9.95 -1.27
N PRO A 107 -13.63 -11.10 -0.88
CA PRO A 107 -15.04 -11.37 -1.14
C PRO A 107 -15.99 -10.38 -0.45
N GLU A 108 -17.24 -10.27 -0.90
CA GLU A 108 -18.21 -9.27 -0.40
C GLU A 108 -18.46 -9.32 1.11
N GLU A 109 -18.34 -10.51 1.73
CA GLU A 109 -18.46 -10.70 3.18
C GLU A 109 -17.35 -10.01 3.99
N SER A 110 -16.21 -9.74 3.35
CA SER A 110 -15.07 -9.08 3.97
C SER A 110 -15.29 -7.57 4.00
N LYS A 111 -15.52 -7.03 5.20
CA LYS A 111 -15.78 -5.60 5.43
C LYS A 111 -14.56 -4.80 5.88
N LYS A 112 -13.50 -5.48 6.28
CA LYS A 112 -12.25 -4.87 6.72
C LYS A 112 -11.07 -5.77 6.42
N VAL A 113 -9.90 -5.18 6.29
CA VAL A 113 -8.62 -5.88 6.12
C VAL A 113 -7.55 -5.21 6.97
N GLU A 114 -6.52 -5.97 7.33
CA GLU A 114 -5.30 -5.43 7.91
C GLU A 114 -4.31 -5.11 6.79
N LEU A 115 -3.95 -3.85 6.64
CA LEU A 115 -2.94 -3.36 5.71
C LEU A 115 -1.57 -3.38 6.39
N GLN A 116 -0.59 -3.96 5.70
CA GLN A 116 0.83 -3.96 6.07
C GLN A 116 1.64 -3.31 4.95
N ILE A 117 2.42 -2.28 5.26
CA ILE A 117 3.32 -1.59 4.32
C ILE A 117 4.74 -1.67 4.86
N GLY A 118 5.62 -2.39 4.16
CA GLY A 118 7.02 -2.55 4.56
C GLY A 118 7.16 -2.93 6.03
N THR A 119 7.95 -2.15 6.76
CA THR A 119 8.19 -2.32 8.21
C THR A 119 7.26 -1.49 9.11
N MET A 120 6.28 -0.78 8.54
CA MET A 120 5.35 0.02 9.31
C MET A 120 4.46 -0.85 10.22
N PRO A 121 3.92 -0.32 11.32
CA PRO A 121 2.87 -1.00 12.06
C PRO A 121 1.66 -1.32 11.17
N PRO A 122 1.01 -2.49 11.33
CA PRO A 122 -0.19 -2.81 10.56
C PRO A 122 -1.36 -1.89 10.96
N ALA A 123 -2.28 -1.66 10.02
CA ALA A 123 -3.51 -0.91 10.26
C ALA A 123 -4.74 -1.65 9.76
N THR A 124 -5.76 -1.78 10.61
CA THR A 124 -7.07 -2.26 10.16
C THR A 124 -7.80 -1.14 9.44
N ILE A 125 -8.26 -1.40 8.22
CA ILE A 125 -9.00 -0.45 7.39
C ILE A 125 -10.32 -1.06 6.92
N GLU A 126 -11.37 -0.25 6.89
CA GLU A 126 -12.69 -0.65 6.37
C GLU A 126 -12.72 -0.58 4.85
N ILE A 127 -13.44 -1.52 4.23
CA ILE A 127 -13.66 -1.57 2.78
C ILE A 127 -15.01 -0.94 2.47
N SER A 128 -15.02 0.02 1.55
CA SER A 128 -16.24 0.52 0.92
C SER A 128 -16.40 -0.04 -0.49
N GLU A 129 -17.61 -0.01 -1.03
CA GLU A 129 -17.91 -0.41 -2.41
C GLU A 129 -17.90 0.83 -3.33
N GLY A 130 -17.49 0.67 -4.60
CA GLY A 130 -17.39 1.75 -5.59
C GLY A 130 -17.64 1.33 -7.04
#